data_AF-A0A6G0HGK2-F1
#
_entry.id   AF-A0A6G0HGK2-F1
#
_cell.length_a   1.000
_cell.length_b   1.000
_cell.length_c   1.000
_cell.angle_alpha   90.00
_cell.angle_beta   90.00
_cell.angle_gamma   90.00
#
_symmetry.space_group_name_H-M   'P 1'
#
loop_
_entity.id
_entity.type
_entity.pdbx_description
1 polymer ?
#
loop_
_entity_poly.entity_id
_entity_poly.type
_entity_poly.pdbx_seq_one_letter_code
_entity_poly.pdbx_strand_id
1 'polypeptide(L)'
;MLDSVSPSTSHSIASSNSSFLSSGADNEGDSDDTITLQPSPTQRNRADVTCLAQNIENILKEKPGGERILTEYARKKSLTDSMRRDMVKILVAHMASEHGTPFSKENQLTTETQCHEAIALMKHTTDEAIIKEKMRQTFTHRQAMVHDPVKSSEIFTTFPRFLDIMGLIEQDFSLMFGDDISPKFLEKWPTHYRQKVLEQSRGLTQTSDLEDLLHNAESTTEELEDGWDSEISSILLLIHLMPPSPHGRNKGKLSARHAIDHLVKFIKTGTSVEGHLDSITDSRQPYLLAVGTKRSAIHKYFIVIDKHAIPCQSPDSLASFDELFKAHFVFATSYNRDLASVYHFLQTAVY
;
A
#
# COMPACT_ATOMS: atom_id res chain seq x y z
N MET A 1 -29.76 6.80 55.58
CA MET A 1 -30.12 7.61 56.76
C MET A 1 -28.98 8.59 57.00
N LEU A 2 -29.12 9.91 57.02
CA LEU A 2 -30.18 10.88 56.63
C LEU A 2 -29.36 12.12 56.15
N ASP A 3 -29.63 12.74 55.00
CA ASP A 3 -30.53 13.91 54.83
C ASP A 3 -30.37 15.02 55.90
N SER A 4 -30.32 16.33 55.61
CA SER A 4 -30.16 17.12 54.35
C SER A 4 -30.09 18.64 54.67
N VAL A 5 -30.02 19.50 53.63
CA VAL A 5 -30.54 20.89 53.49
C VAL A 5 -29.52 22.07 53.43
N SER A 6 -29.77 23.02 52.50
CA SER A 6 -29.00 24.27 52.19
C SER A 6 -29.77 25.53 52.70
N PRO A 7 -30.06 26.68 51.99
CA PRO A 7 -29.62 27.28 50.70
C PRO A 7 -29.31 28.82 50.73
N SER A 8 -29.08 29.44 49.55
CA SER A 8 -29.25 30.90 49.22
C SER A 8 -28.12 31.90 49.63
N THR A 9 -27.80 33.03 48.94
CA THR A 9 -28.37 33.70 47.73
C THR A 9 -27.38 34.71 47.05
N SER A 10 -27.55 34.93 45.72
CA SER A 10 -27.39 36.19 44.91
C SER A 10 -26.16 37.14 44.99
N HIS A 11 -25.59 37.49 43.81
CA HIS A 11 -25.85 38.78 43.12
C HIS A 11 -25.27 38.83 41.67
N SER A 12 -25.66 39.87 40.90
CA SER A 12 -25.56 39.96 39.42
C SER A 12 -24.73 41.19 38.94
N ILE A 13 -24.82 41.51 37.62
CA ILE A 13 -24.31 42.69 36.85
C ILE A 13 -23.01 42.33 36.06
N ALA A 14 -22.86 42.45 34.73
CA ALA A 14 -23.51 43.12 33.57
C ALA A 14 -22.84 44.42 33.05
N SER A 15 -22.25 44.30 31.86
CA SER A 15 -22.14 45.30 30.77
C SER A 15 -21.29 46.59 30.93
N SER A 16 -20.37 46.84 29.97
CA SER A 16 -20.48 47.90 28.93
C SER A 16 -19.14 48.43 28.35
N ASN A 17 -19.20 48.79 27.06
CA ASN A 17 -18.25 49.59 26.23
C ASN A 17 -17.73 50.87 26.94
N SER A 18 -16.59 51.52 26.58
CA SER A 18 -16.33 52.14 25.26
C SER A 18 -14.94 52.84 25.11
N SER A 19 -14.36 52.72 23.91
CA SER A 19 -13.47 53.62 23.12
C SER A 19 -12.94 54.99 23.64
N PHE A 20 -11.66 55.27 23.34
CA PHE A 20 -11.05 56.54 22.81
C PHE A 20 -9.62 56.16 22.29
N LEU A 21 -9.16 56.34 21.04
CA LEU A 21 -8.86 57.56 20.22
C LEU A 21 -7.87 58.54 20.89
N SER A 22 -6.81 59.10 20.26
CA SER A 22 -6.25 58.99 18.89
C SER A 22 -4.84 59.64 18.81
N SER A 23 -3.99 59.25 17.84
CA SER A 23 -2.89 59.99 17.13
C SER A 23 -2.11 58.94 16.29
N GLY A 24 -1.94 59.00 14.96
CA GLY A 24 -1.54 60.11 14.08
C GLY A 24 -0.03 59.97 13.77
N ALA A 25 0.48 59.87 12.53
CA ALA A 25 -0.16 59.96 11.22
C ALA A 25 0.63 59.17 10.13
N ASP A 26 -0.10 58.78 9.08
CA ASP A 26 0.23 58.69 7.65
C ASP A 26 1.68 58.45 7.17
N ASN A 27 1.86 57.39 6.38
CA ASN A 27 2.56 57.51 5.10
C ASN A 27 1.95 56.55 4.07
N GLU A 28 1.75 57.03 2.84
CA GLU A 28 1.11 56.27 1.75
C GLU A 28 2.03 55.18 1.18
N GLY A 29 1.42 54.09 0.71
CA GLY A 29 2.13 52.93 0.16
C GLY A 29 1.16 51.92 -0.45
N ASP A 30 0.48 52.33 -1.52
CA ASP A 30 -0.42 51.48 -2.31
C ASP A 30 0.30 50.22 -2.83
N SER A 31 -0.16 49.04 -2.40
CA SER A 31 0.28 47.77 -2.98
C SER A 31 -0.81 46.71 -2.75
N ASP A 32 -1.40 46.26 -3.85
CA ASP A 32 -2.53 45.34 -3.92
C ASP A 32 -2.12 43.93 -3.47
N ASP A 33 -2.56 43.53 -2.27
CA ASP A 33 -2.23 42.24 -1.63
C ASP A 33 -2.96 41.09 -2.36
N THR A 34 -2.40 40.75 -3.53
CA THR A 34 -2.96 39.77 -4.46
C THR A 34 -2.98 38.39 -3.82
N ILE A 35 -4.18 37.86 -3.61
CA ILE A 35 -4.45 36.47 -3.21
C ILE A 35 -3.65 35.53 -4.12
N THR A 36 -2.60 34.90 -3.59
CA THR A 36 -1.77 33.93 -4.33
C THR A 36 -2.53 32.63 -4.51
N LEU A 37 -3.45 32.62 -5.48
CA LEU A 37 -4.08 31.42 -6.00
C LEU A 37 -2.99 30.42 -6.43
N GLN A 38 -2.92 29.27 -5.76
CA GLN A 38 -2.12 28.16 -6.25
C GLN A 38 -2.62 27.77 -7.65
N PRO A 39 -1.77 27.79 -8.70
CA PRO A 39 -2.23 27.49 -10.05
C PRO A 39 -2.53 26.00 -10.23
N SER A 40 -3.71 25.72 -10.78
CA SER A 40 -4.13 24.41 -11.27
C SER A 40 -3.13 23.77 -12.26
N PRO A 41 -3.10 22.44 -12.41
CA PRO A 41 -1.95 21.72 -12.99
C PRO A 41 -1.88 21.79 -14.52
N THR A 42 -1.51 22.95 -15.08
CA THR A 42 -1.37 23.12 -16.55
C THR A 42 -0.17 23.96 -17.02
N GLN A 43 0.71 24.44 -16.12
CA GLN A 43 1.93 25.16 -16.50
C GLN A 43 3.18 24.58 -15.82
N ARG A 44 3.75 23.53 -16.42
CA ARG A 44 5.15 23.15 -16.16
C ARG A 44 6.06 24.19 -16.81
N ASN A 45 7.10 24.66 -16.10
CA ASN A 45 8.00 25.68 -16.62
C ASN A 45 8.68 25.21 -17.91
N ARG A 46 8.83 26.14 -18.86
CA ARG A 46 9.48 25.89 -20.15
C ARG A 46 10.94 25.41 -19.98
N ALA A 47 11.63 25.88 -18.94
CA ALA A 47 12.98 25.45 -18.59
C ALA A 47 13.04 23.96 -18.18
N ASP A 48 12.14 23.51 -17.31
CA ASP A 48 12.08 22.14 -16.81
C ASP A 48 11.82 21.15 -17.95
N VAL A 49 10.92 21.51 -18.88
CA VAL A 49 10.64 20.71 -20.08
C VAL A 49 11.86 20.62 -21.00
N THR A 50 12.63 21.70 -21.14
CA THR A 50 13.88 21.70 -21.92
C THR A 50 14.98 20.86 -21.27
N CYS A 51 15.14 20.95 -19.94
CA CYS A 51 16.08 20.12 -19.18
C CYS A 51 15.74 18.62 -19.30
N LEU A 52 14.46 18.27 -19.09
CA LEU A 52 13.98 16.88 -19.21
C LEU A 52 14.18 16.32 -20.63
N ALA A 53 13.92 17.13 -21.66
CA ALA A 53 14.14 16.73 -23.06
C ALA A 53 15.63 16.44 -23.34
N GLN A 54 16.54 17.27 -22.82
CA GLN A 54 17.98 17.05 -23.00
C GLN A 54 18.45 15.76 -22.29
N ASN A 55 17.96 15.50 -21.08
CA ASN A 55 18.28 14.29 -20.34
C ASN A 55 17.81 13.03 -21.08
N ILE A 56 16.56 13.02 -21.57
CA ILE A 56 16.01 11.92 -22.38
C ILE A 56 16.84 11.71 -23.67
N GLU A 57 17.24 12.80 -24.34
CA GLU A 57 18.06 12.71 -25.55
C GLU A 57 19.44 12.10 -25.29
N ASN A 58 20.09 12.46 -24.18
CA ASN A 58 21.38 11.89 -23.78
C ASN A 58 21.26 10.38 -23.51
N ILE A 59 20.26 9.97 -22.72
CA ILE A 59 20.01 8.55 -22.40
C ILE A 59 19.75 7.73 -23.67
N LEU A 60 19.00 8.26 -24.63
CA LEU A 60 18.71 7.59 -25.90
C LEU A 60 19.92 7.54 -26.86
N LYS A 61 20.96 8.35 -26.66
CA LYS A 61 22.22 8.23 -27.41
C LYS A 61 23.12 7.12 -26.86
N GLU A 62 23.09 6.89 -25.55
CA GLU A 62 23.96 5.93 -24.87
C GLU A 62 23.39 4.51 -24.84
N LYS A 63 22.06 4.34 -24.81
CA LYS A 63 21.42 3.02 -24.63
C LYS A 63 21.04 2.35 -25.96
N PRO A 64 21.22 1.02 -26.10
CA PRO A 64 20.99 0.31 -27.34
C PRO A 64 19.52 0.41 -27.80
N GLY A 65 19.33 0.74 -29.08
CA GLY A 65 18.00 0.93 -29.69
C GLY A 65 17.45 2.36 -29.61
N GLY A 66 18.05 3.24 -28.80
CA GLY A 66 17.64 4.65 -28.70
C GLY A 66 17.80 5.45 -29.99
N GLU A 67 18.82 5.14 -30.81
CA GLU A 67 19.02 5.72 -32.15
C GLU A 67 17.79 5.60 -33.07
N ARG A 68 17.05 4.48 -33.01
CA ARG A 68 15.84 4.28 -33.83
C ARG A 68 14.72 5.22 -33.42
N ILE A 69 14.59 5.48 -32.13
CA ILE A 69 13.60 6.38 -31.54
C ILE A 69 13.94 7.84 -31.91
N LEU A 70 15.21 8.23 -31.74
CA LEU A 70 15.72 9.54 -32.13
C LEU A 70 15.52 9.79 -33.64
N THR A 71 15.83 8.81 -34.47
CA THR A 71 15.64 8.87 -35.93
C THR A 71 14.17 9.01 -36.32
N GLU A 72 13.26 8.24 -35.71
CA GLU A 72 11.83 8.39 -35.99
C GLU A 72 11.32 9.78 -35.57
N TYR A 73 11.68 10.24 -34.37
CA TYR A 73 11.25 11.53 -33.86
C TYR A 73 11.80 12.70 -34.67
N ALA A 74 13.08 12.66 -35.06
CA ALA A 74 13.69 13.67 -35.92
C ALA A 74 12.94 13.83 -37.25
N ARG A 75 12.52 12.71 -37.86
CA ARG A 75 11.83 12.66 -39.15
C ARG A 75 10.34 13.04 -39.08
N LYS A 76 9.61 12.58 -38.07
CA LYS A 76 8.14 12.68 -37.98
C LYS A 76 7.65 13.75 -37.00
N LYS A 77 8.52 14.29 -36.14
CA LYS A 77 8.17 15.11 -34.96
C LYS A 77 7.12 14.46 -34.05
N SER A 78 7.05 13.14 -34.10
CA SER A 78 6.10 12.28 -33.39
C SER A 78 6.64 10.85 -33.37
N LEU A 79 6.20 10.04 -32.40
CA LEU A 79 6.59 8.63 -32.26
C LEU A 79 5.37 7.72 -32.43
N THR A 80 5.53 6.64 -33.21
CA THR A 80 4.57 5.53 -33.20
C THR A 80 4.49 4.88 -31.81
N ASP A 81 3.36 4.24 -31.49
CA ASP A 81 3.15 3.64 -30.17
C ASP A 81 4.18 2.56 -29.82
N SER A 82 4.71 1.84 -30.82
CA SER A 82 5.80 0.89 -30.59
C SER A 82 7.09 1.60 -30.18
N MET A 83 7.46 2.65 -30.91
CA MET A 83 8.67 3.42 -30.63
C MET A 83 8.57 4.19 -29.30
N ARG A 84 7.35 4.62 -28.91
CA ARG A 84 7.07 5.21 -27.59
C ARG A 84 7.20 4.18 -26.47
N ARG A 85 6.70 2.94 -26.66
CA ARG A 85 6.88 1.84 -25.69
C ARG A 85 8.35 1.47 -25.52
N ASP A 86 9.12 1.41 -26.62
CA ASP A 86 10.54 1.09 -26.56
C ASP A 86 11.36 2.22 -25.92
N MET A 87 10.99 3.49 -26.14
CA MET A 87 11.54 4.63 -25.40
C MET A 87 11.29 4.51 -23.89
N VAL A 88 10.06 4.19 -23.47
CA VAL A 88 9.72 3.98 -22.05
C VAL A 88 10.51 2.82 -21.47
N LYS A 89 10.65 1.69 -22.18
CA LYS A 89 11.50 0.56 -21.72
C LYS A 89 12.95 0.96 -21.48
N ILE A 90 13.54 1.73 -22.40
CA ILE A 90 14.92 2.21 -22.26
C ILE A 90 15.07 3.14 -21.05
N LEU A 91 14.14 4.08 -20.87
CA LEU A 91 14.14 4.99 -19.72
C LEU A 91 13.94 4.25 -18.39
N VAL A 92 12.98 3.33 -18.31
CA VAL A 92 12.76 2.49 -17.11
C VAL A 92 13.99 1.64 -16.79
N ALA A 93 14.61 1.00 -17.79
CA ALA A 93 15.84 0.22 -17.58
C ALA A 93 17.02 1.09 -17.12
N HIS A 94 17.11 2.33 -17.58
CA HIS A 94 18.14 3.27 -17.13
C HIS A 94 17.88 3.78 -15.71
N MET A 95 16.65 4.17 -15.37
CA MET A 95 16.28 4.60 -14.01
C MET A 95 16.47 3.45 -13.00
N ALA A 96 16.12 2.21 -13.38
CA ALA A 96 16.42 1.02 -12.58
C ALA A 96 17.92 0.72 -12.44
N SER A 97 18.78 1.26 -13.33
CA SER A 97 20.24 1.09 -13.26
C SER A 97 20.97 2.21 -12.51
N GLU A 98 20.39 3.41 -12.40
CA GLU A 98 21.04 4.58 -11.75
C GLU A 98 20.39 5.01 -10.43
N HIS A 99 19.11 4.69 -10.21
CA HIS A 99 18.38 5.09 -8.99
C HIS A 99 17.84 3.91 -8.19
N GLY A 100 17.80 2.71 -8.77
CA GLY A 100 17.71 1.50 -7.97
C GLY A 100 19.03 1.30 -7.22
N THR A 101 19.13 1.77 -5.98
CA THR A 101 20.19 1.35 -5.05
C THR A 101 19.97 -0.12 -4.72
N PRO A 102 20.76 -1.06 -5.26
CA PRO A 102 20.62 -2.45 -4.86
C PRO A 102 21.28 -2.59 -3.50
N PHE A 103 20.71 -3.43 -2.63
CA PHE A 103 21.57 -4.19 -1.71
C PHE A 103 22.71 -4.79 -2.54
N SER A 104 23.96 -4.39 -2.25
CA SER A 104 25.09 -4.62 -3.16
C SER A 104 25.10 -6.06 -3.66
N LYS A 105 25.09 -6.23 -4.99
CA LYS A 105 25.03 -7.56 -5.65
C LYS A 105 26.16 -8.47 -5.21
N GLU A 106 27.25 -7.90 -4.69
CA GLU A 106 28.39 -8.54 -4.04
C GLU A 106 28.02 -9.53 -2.94
N ASN A 107 26.90 -9.31 -2.23
CA ASN A 107 26.44 -10.19 -1.15
C ASN A 107 25.38 -11.22 -1.58
N GLN A 108 24.97 -11.29 -2.85
CA GLN A 108 24.01 -12.30 -3.31
C GLN A 108 24.73 -13.55 -3.82
N LEU A 109 24.17 -14.72 -3.55
CA LEU A 109 24.75 -16.00 -3.98
C LEU A 109 24.46 -16.20 -5.46
N THR A 110 25.52 -16.29 -6.26
CA THR A 110 25.46 -16.35 -7.72
C THR A 110 25.45 -17.78 -8.27
N THR A 111 25.77 -18.78 -7.44
CA THR A 111 25.77 -20.19 -7.82
C THR A 111 24.64 -20.97 -7.16
N GLU A 112 24.11 -21.95 -7.89
CA GLU A 112 23.07 -22.85 -7.41
C GLU A 112 23.54 -23.70 -6.21
N THR A 113 24.82 -24.11 -6.18
CA THR A 113 25.42 -24.84 -5.05
C THR A 113 25.39 -24.02 -3.76
N GLN A 114 25.83 -22.75 -3.81
CA GLN A 114 25.79 -21.87 -2.64
C GLN A 114 24.34 -21.62 -2.16
N CYS A 115 23.39 -21.51 -3.08
CA CYS A 115 21.97 -21.37 -2.73
C CYS A 115 21.47 -22.62 -2.00
N HIS A 116 21.78 -23.82 -2.49
CA HIS A 116 21.43 -25.07 -1.82
C HIS A 116 22.07 -25.20 -0.43
N GLU A 117 23.34 -24.82 -0.26
CA GLU A 117 24.03 -24.79 1.05
C GLU A 117 23.36 -23.81 2.02
N ALA A 118 23.00 -22.61 1.55
CA ALA A 118 22.29 -21.62 2.35
C ALA A 118 20.89 -22.10 2.76
N ILE A 119 20.14 -22.74 1.85
CA ILE A 119 18.82 -23.32 2.13
C ILE A 119 18.94 -24.48 3.13
N ALA A 120 19.94 -25.35 2.98
CA ALA A 120 20.20 -26.44 3.91
C ALA A 120 20.57 -25.93 5.31
N LEU A 121 21.42 -24.89 5.41
CA LEU A 121 21.73 -24.23 6.68
C LEU A 121 20.47 -23.65 7.33
N MET A 122 19.65 -22.92 6.56
CA MET A 122 18.41 -22.31 7.05
C MET A 122 17.45 -23.35 7.65
N LYS A 123 17.39 -24.58 7.10
CA LYS A 123 16.54 -25.67 7.63
C LYS A 123 16.95 -26.15 9.03
N HIS A 124 18.21 -25.95 9.44
CA HIS A 124 18.74 -26.47 10.71
C HIS A 124 19.08 -25.41 11.75
N THR A 125 19.27 -24.15 11.36
CA THR A 125 19.43 -23.04 12.33
C THR A 125 18.08 -22.53 12.85
N THR A 126 18.10 -21.99 14.07
CA THR A 126 17.00 -21.24 14.70
C THR A 126 17.37 -19.76 14.95
N ASP A 127 18.56 -19.33 14.52
CA ASP A 127 19.00 -17.94 14.64
C ASP A 127 18.34 -17.08 13.55
N GLU A 128 17.39 -16.22 13.95
CA GLU A 128 16.66 -15.36 13.02
C GLU A 128 17.55 -14.42 12.21
N ALA A 129 18.65 -13.92 12.78
CA ALA A 129 19.55 -13.01 12.08
C ALA A 129 20.30 -13.76 10.97
N ILE A 130 20.75 -14.99 11.24
CA ILE A 130 21.33 -15.87 10.22
C ILE A 130 20.28 -16.24 9.18
N ILE A 131 19.03 -16.54 9.57
CA ILE A 131 17.96 -16.87 8.62
C ILE A 131 17.65 -15.68 7.71
N LYS A 132 17.43 -14.47 8.26
CA LYS A 132 17.14 -13.26 7.48
C LYS A 132 18.28 -12.93 6.51
N GLU A 133 19.53 -12.99 6.98
CA GLU A 133 20.69 -12.80 6.11
C GLU A 133 20.76 -13.88 5.01
N LYS A 134 20.50 -15.16 5.30
CA LYS A 134 20.49 -16.21 4.27
C LYS A 134 19.29 -16.11 3.31
N MET A 135 18.14 -15.63 3.76
CA MET A 135 17.00 -15.28 2.91
C MET A 135 17.34 -14.11 1.97
N ARG A 136 18.09 -13.11 2.45
CA ARG A 136 18.59 -11.97 1.66
C ARG A 136 19.64 -12.41 0.63
N GLN A 137 20.57 -13.26 1.03
CA GLN A 137 21.63 -13.82 0.17
C GLN A 137 21.07 -14.71 -0.96
N THR A 138 19.93 -15.39 -0.74
CA THR A 138 19.28 -16.29 -1.71
C THR A 138 18.22 -15.63 -2.59
N PHE A 139 18.04 -14.30 -2.48
CA PHE A 139 16.98 -13.53 -3.14
C PHE A 139 16.87 -13.76 -4.66
N THR A 140 17.96 -13.61 -5.43
CA THR A 140 17.90 -13.81 -6.90
C THR A 140 17.45 -15.22 -7.29
N HIS A 141 17.95 -16.26 -6.61
CA HIS A 141 17.54 -17.65 -6.87
C HIS A 141 16.05 -17.86 -6.61
N ARG A 142 15.56 -17.29 -5.51
CA ARG A 142 14.17 -17.38 -5.09
C ARG A 142 13.22 -16.58 -6.00
N GLN A 143 13.61 -15.39 -6.46
CA GLN A 143 12.83 -14.63 -7.45
C GLN A 143 12.71 -15.41 -8.78
N ALA A 144 13.81 -16.04 -9.24
CA ALA A 144 13.78 -16.90 -10.42
C ALA A 144 12.84 -18.11 -10.24
N MET A 145 12.79 -18.69 -9.04
CA MET A 145 11.88 -19.78 -8.69
C MET A 145 10.40 -19.35 -8.66
N VAL A 146 10.10 -18.18 -8.10
CA VAL A 146 8.73 -17.61 -8.04
C VAL A 146 8.16 -17.33 -9.44
N HIS A 147 9.01 -16.97 -10.41
CA HIS A 147 8.59 -16.75 -11.79
C HIS A 147 8.66 -18.01 -12.70
N ASP A 148 9.09 -19.15 -12.16
CA ASP A 148 9.12 -20.43 -12.88
C ASP A 148 7.73 -21.11 -12.82
N PRO A 149 7.05 -21.38 -13.95
CA PRO A 149 5.70 -21.96 -13.96
C PRO A 149 5.60 -23.38 -13.36
N VAL A 150 6.71 -24.08 -13.20
CA VAL A 150 6.78 -25.41 -12.58
C VAL A 150 7.18 -25.29 -11.11
N LYS A 151 8.26 -24.55 -10.82
CA LYS A 151 8.85 -24.50 -9.47
C LYS A 151 8.15 -23.53 -8.52
N SER A 152 7.37 -22.56 -9.01
CA SER A 152 6.68 -21.57 -8.16
C SER A 152 5.81 -22.21 -7.07
N SER A 153 5.14 -23.34 -7.36
CA SER A 153 4.34 -24.08 -6.38
C SER A 153 5.15 -24.73 -5.23
N GLU A 154 6.46 -24.88 -5.40
CA GLU A 154 7.38 -25.44 -4.39
C GLU A 154 8.01 -24.34 -3.49
N ILE A 155 7.62 -23.07 -3.65
CA ILE A 155 8.26 -21.93 -2.96
C ILE A 155 8.32 -22.11 -1.44
N PHE A 156 7.22 -22.54 -0.81
CA PHE A 156 7.15 -22.77 0.64
C PHE A 156 7.79 -24.09 1.09
N THR A 157 8.05 -25.04 0.18
CA THR A 157 8.77 -26.29 0.53
C THR A 157 10.29 -26.10 0.45
N THR A 158 10.75 -25.23 -0.46
CA THR A 158 12.16 -24.86 -0.62
C THR A 158 12.57 -23.76 0.38
N PHE A 159 11.72 -22.76 0.58
CA PHE A 159 11.89 -21.66 1.53
C PHE A 159 10.80 -21.68 2.62
N PRO A 160 10.78 -22.71 3.50
CA PRO A 160 9.78 -22.82 4.57
C PRO A 160 9.86 -21.69 5.60
N ARG A 161 10.94 -20.90 5.59
CA ARG A 161 11.15 -19.80 6.56
C ARG A 161 10.17 -18.64 6.41
N PHE A 162 9.47 -18.51 5.29
CA PHE A 162 8.31 -17.62 5.20
C PHE A 162 7.16 -17.99 6.14
N LEU A 163 7.11 -19.23 6.64
CA LEU A 163 6.00 -19.71 7.47
C LEU A 163 6.24 -19.52 8.97
N ASP A 164 7.50 -19.32 9.39
CA ASP A 164 7.90 -19.18 10.80
C ASP A 164 8.67 -17.89 11.12
N ILE A 165 9.33 -17.23 10.16
CA ILE A 165 10.06 -15.97 10.38
C ILE A 165 9.29 -14.76 9.83
N MET A 166 8.93 -13.86 10.75
CA MET A 166 8.25 -12.59 10.49
C MET A 166 9.15 -11.56 9.78
N GLY A 167 8.57 -10.77 8.86
CA GLY A 167 9.25 -9.67 8.17
C GLY A 167 9.99 -10.04 6.87
N LEU A 168 9.90 -11.29 6.41
CA LEU A 168 10.57 -11.72 5.18
C LEU A 168 9.92 -11.15 3.90
N ILE A 169 8.60 -10.89 3.92
CA ILE A 169 7.91 -10.18 2.81
C ILE A 169 8.46 -8.76 2.67
N GLU A 170 8.58 -8.03 3.78
CA GLU A 170 9.14 -6.68 3.80
C GLU A 170 10.57 -6.66 3.26
N GLN A 171 11.42 -7.56 3.78
CA GLN A 171 12.81 -7.69 3.35
C GLN A 171 12.91 -7.89 1.84
N ASP A 172 12.10 -8.78 1.27
CA ASP A 172 12.13 -9.07 -0.17
C ASP A 172 11.54 -7.95 -1.02
N PHE A 173 10.52 -7.26 -0.53
CA PHE A 173 9.96 -6.11 -1.22
C PHE A 173 10.98 -4.95 -1.27
N SER A 174 11.68 -4.66 -0.18
CA SER A 174 12.82 -3.73 -0.18
C SER A 174 13.94 -4.17 -1.14
N LEU A 175 14.23 -5.47 -1.25
CA LEU A 175 15.21 -5.98 -2.23
C LEU A 175 14.75 -5.84 -3.70
N MET A 176 13.44 -5.85 -3.95
CA MET A 176 12.85 -5.66 -5.29
C MET A 176 12.76 -4.18 -5.70
N PHE A 177 12.38 -3.30 -4.77
CA PHE A 177 11.92 -1.94 -5.07
C PHE A 177 12.70 -0.82 -4.38
N GLY A 178 13.52 -1.13 -3.38
CA GLY A 178 14.28 -0.14 -2.60
C GLY A 178 13.55 0.35 -1.34
N ASP A 179 14.34 0.81 -0.38
CA ASP A 179 13.87 1.34 0.90
C ASP A 179 13.20 2.72 0.77
N ASP A 180 13.26 3.34 -0.42
CA ASP A 180 12.50 4.54 -0.76
C ASP A 180 11.05 4.21 -1.18
N ILE A 181 10.81 3.06 -1.84
CA ILE A 181 9.48 2.62 -2.23
C ILE A 181 8.77 1.85 -1.11
N SER A 182 9.47 1.00 -0.37
CA SER A 182 8.84 0.14 0.65
C SER A 182 7.95 0.87 1.68
N PRO A 183 8.34 2.02 2.27
CA PRO A 183 7.51 2.69 3.29
C PRO A 183 6.33 3.51 2.71
N LYS A 184 6.21 3.65 1.38
CA LYS A 184 5.32 4.65 0.74
C LYS A 184 3.85 4.55 1.15
N PHE A 185 3.33 3.34 1.36
CA PHE A 185 1.96 3.16 1.83
C PHE A 185 1.78 3.61 3.27
N LEU A 186 2.66 3.21 4.19
CA LEU A 186 2.60 3.63 5.59
C LEU A 186 2.86 5.14 5.77
N GLU A 187 3.69 5.74 4.91
CA GLU A 187 3.90 7.20 4.86
C GLU A 187 2.66 7.96 4.38
N LYS A 188 2.12 7.58 3.21
CA LYS A 188 1.08 8.36 2.51
C LYS A 188 -0.34 8.02 2.96
N TRP A 189 -0.61 6.80 3.43
CA TRP A 189 -1.99 6.39 3.75
C TRP A 189 -2.62 7.23 4.85
N PRO A 190 -2.04 7.34 6.07
CA PRO A 190 -2.65 8.09 7.16
C PRO A 190 -2.72 9.60 6.86
N THR A 191 -1.74 10.12 6.14
CA THR A 191 -1.50 11.55 5.93
C THR A 191 -2.22 12.15 4.71
N HIS A 192 -2.48 11.35 3.67
CA HIS A 192 -2.94 11.86 2.37
C HIS A 192 -4.10 11.12 1.73
N TYR A 193 -4.31 9.83 2.05
CA TYR A 193 -5.36 9.01 1.43
C TYR A 193 -6.54 8.73 2.35
N ARG A 194 -6.29 8.34 3.60
CA ARG A 194 -7.33 7.99 4.60
C ARG A 194 -8.47 9.01 4.65
N GLN A 195 -8.14 10.28 4.86
CA GLN A 195 -9.12 11.36 4.95
C GLN A 195 -9.92 11.56 3.64
N LYS A 196 -9.26 11.46 2.48
CA LYS A 196 -9.93 11.57 1.18
C LYS A 196 -10.88 10.40 0.91
N VAL A 197 -10.50 9.20 1.33
CA VAL A 197 -11.35 8.00 1.22
C VAL A 197 -12.62 8.19 2.05
N LEU A 198 -12.50 8.65 3.31
CA LEU A 198 -13.66 9.00 4.14
C LEU A 198 -14.57 10.04 3.47
N GLU A 199 -14.00 11.17 3.02
CA GLU A 199 -14.74 12.26 2.37
C GLU A 199 -15.49 11.81 1.11
N GLN A 200 -14.83 11.04 0.23
CA GLN A 200 -15.47 10.51 -0.98
C GLN A 200 -16.56 9.49 -0.65
N SER A 201 -16.35 8.64 0.37
CA SER A 201 -17.33 7.62 0.78
C SER A 201 -18.63 8.20 1.34
N ARG A 202 -18.57 9.38 1.97
CA ARG A 202 -19.77 10.14 2.38
C ARG A 202 -20.63 10.62 1.20
N GLY A 203 -20.04 10.78 0.02
CA GLY A 203 -20.74 11.16 -1.21
C GLY A 203 -21.48 10.01 -1.91
N LEU A 204 -21.29 8.76 -1.46
CA LEU A 204 -21.99 7.59 -2.01
C LEU A 204 -23.42 7.47 -1.46
N THR A 205 -24.24 6.67 -2.14
CA THR A 205 -25.54 6.25 -1.59
C THR A 205 -25.33 5.50 -0.28
N GLN A 206 -25.84 6.05 0.81
CA GLN A 206 -25.70 5.45 2.14
C GLN A 206 -26.50 4.14 2.25
N THR A 207 -25.89 3.16 2.90
CA THR A 207 -26.40 1.82 3.17
C THR A 207 -25.83 1.40 4.52
N SER A 208 -26.55 0.63 5.35
CA SER A 208 -26.08 0.19 6.68
C SER A 208 -24.60 -0.24 6.68
N ASP A 209 -24.20 -1.17 5.79
CA ASP A 209 -22.82 -1.66 5.70
C ASP A 209 -21.77 -0.54 5.46
N LEU A 210 -22.13 0.52 4.73
CA LEU A 210 -21.27 1.67 4.46
C LEU A 210 -21.26 2.66 5.63
N GLU A 211 -22.42 2.88 6.27
CA GLU A 211 -22.56 3.72 7.45
C GLU A 211 -21.76 3.11 8.63
N ASP A 212 -21.83 1.79 8.81
CA ASP A 212 -21.05 1.01 9.77
C ASP A 212 -19.53 1.16 9.51
N LEU A 213 -19.08 1.02 8.26
CA LEU A 213 -17.66 1.19 7.90
C LEU A 213 -17.18 2.64 8.10
N LEU A 214 -17.98 3.64 7.75
CA LEU A 214 -17.68 5.05 8.00
C LEU A 214 -17.57 5.32 9.51
N HIS A 215 -18.52 4.83 10.30
CA HIS A 215 -18.50 4.99 11.76
C HIS A 215 -17.26 4.32 12.38
N ASN A 216 -16.97 3.07 12.02
CA ASN A 216 -15.80 2.34 12.54
C ASN A 216 -14.47 3.03 12.14
N ALA A 217 -14.38 3.59 10.94
CA ALA A 217 -13.20 4.33 10.45
C ALA A 217 -13.06 5.74 11.05
N GLU A 218 -14.07 6.26 11.75
CA GLU A 218 -13.99 7.55 12.46
C GLU A 218 -14.00 7.38 13.99
N SER A 219 -14.36 6.19 14.48
CA SER A 219 -14.23 5.84 15.88
C SER A 219 -12.76 5.86 16.31
N THR A 220 -12.51 6.60 17.39
CA THR A 220 -11.26 6.59 18.16
C THR A 220 -11.37 5.75 19.44
N THR A 221 -12.49 5.06 19.64
CA THR A 221 -12.77 4.24 20.83
C THR A 221 -12.84 2.75 20.49
N GLU A 222 -12.24 1.92 21.36
CA GLU A 222 -12.18 0.44 21.23
C GLU A 222 -13.52 -0.28 21.50
N GLU A 223 -14.56 0.48 21.85
CA GLU A 223 -15.92 0.01 22.20
C GLU A 223 -16.79 -0.35 20.98
N LEU A 224 -16.19 -0.63 19.82
CA LEU A 224 -16.89 -1.21 18.67
C LEU A 224 -17.29 -2.66 18.99
N GLU A 225 -18.58 -2.94 19.16
CA GLU A 225 -19.07 -4.29 19.51
C GLU A 225 -18.83 -5.32 18.38
N ASP A 226 -19.21 -5.00 17.12
CA ASP A 226 -19.17 -5.94 15.98
C ASP A 226 -18.39 -5.44 14.73
N GLY A 227 -17.75 -4.28 14.81
CA GLY A 227 -17.00 -3.65 13.72
C GLY A 227 -15.57 -4.18 13.51
N TRP A 228 -14.97 -3.86 12.35
CA TRP A 228 -13.52 -3.92 12.16
C TRP A 228 -12.84 -2.73 12.84
N ASP A 229 -11.51 -2.77 13.03
CA ASP A 229 -10.75 -1.61 13.50
C ASP A 229 -10.77 -0.43 12.51
N SER A 230 -10.28 0.71 12.96
CA SER A 230 -10.35 1.98 12.23
C SER A 230 -9.52 2.01 10.95
N GLU A 231 -8.42 1.26 10.86
CA GLU A 231 -7.59 1.19 9.64
C GLU A 231 -8.18 0.22 8.63
N ILE A 232 -8.53 -1.02 9.03
CA ILE A 232 -9.24 -1.95 8.14
C ILE A 232 -10.52 -1.31 7.62
N SER A 233 -11.34 -0.70 8.48
CA SER A 233 -12.59 -0.06 8.04
C SER A 233 -12.35 1.01 6.97
N SER A 234 -11.32 1.84 7.12
CA SER A 234 -10.95 2.85 6.11
C SER A 234 -10.48 2.24 4.79
N ILE A 235 -9.80 1.10 4.83
CA ILE A 235 -9.33 0.37 3.64
C ILE A 235 -10.52 -0.29 2.93
N LEU A 236 -11.47 -0.87 3.67
CA LEU A 236 -12.67 -1.50 3.09
C LEU A 236 -13.57 -0.49 2.36
N LEU A 237 -13.55 0.79 2.74
CA LEU A 237 -14.21 1.86 2.00
C LEU A 237 -13.71 2.00 0.54
N LEU A 238 -12.46 1.62 0.23
CA LEU A 238 -11.96 1.57 -1.16
C LEU A 238 -12.79 0.63 -2.04
N ILE A 239 -13.33 -0.47 -1.48
CA ILE A 239 -14.16 -1.43 -2.21
C ILE A 239 -15.54 -0.82 -2.52
N HIS A 240 -16.03 0.11 -1.69
CA HIS A 240 -17.28 0.85 -1.95
C HIS A 240 -17.06 1.97 -2.97
N LEU A 241 -15.90 2.64 -2.96
CA LEU A 241 -15.51 3.66 -3.94
C LEU A 241 -15.16 3.06 -5.32
N MET A 242 -14.58 1.87 -5.34
CA MET A 242 -14.12 1.17 -6.55
C MET A 242 -14.71 -0.25 -6.61
N PRO A 243 -16.05 -0.37 -6.77
CA PRO A 243 -16.73 -1.66 -6.70
C PRO A 243 -16.30 -2.62 -7.82
N PRO A 244 -16.45 -3.95 -7.61
CA PRO A 244 -16.07 -4.96 -8.59
C PRO A 244 -16.71 -4.69 -9.96
N SER A 245 -15.90 -4.46 -10.98
CA SER A 245 -16.40 -4.22 -12.34
C SER A 245 -17.02 -5.50 -12.92
N PRO A 246 -18.23 -5.47 -13.49
CA PRO A 246 -18.87 -6.65 -14.06
C PRO A 246 -18.18 -7.08 -15.36
N HIS A 247 -17.26 -8.04 -15.24
CA HIS A 247 -16.47 -8.54 -16.36
C HIS A 247 -17.18 -9.65 -17.14
N GLY A 248 -17.75 -9.29 -18.29
CA GLY A 248 -18.35 -10.21 -19.26
C GLY A 248 -19.89 -10.17 -19.28
N ARG A 249 -20.48 -10.61 -20.39
CA ARG A 249 -21.91 -10.39 -20.69
C ARG A 249 -22.92 -11.03 -19.71
N ASN A 250 -22.50 -12.01 -18.90
CA ASN A 250 -23.41 -12.85 -18.08
C ASN A 250 -22.84 -13.20 -16.68
N LYS A 251 -22.19 -12.27 -15.97
CA LYS A 251 -21.89 -12.45 -14.54
C LYS A 251 -22.58 -11.36 -13.70
N GLY A 252 -23.29 -11.77 -12.66
CA GLY A 252 -23.98 -10.86 -11.75
C GLY A 252 -23.00 -9.93 -11.04
N LYS A 253 -23.46 -8.73 -10.67
CA LYS A 253 -22.64 -7.77 -9.90
C LYS A 253 -22.36 -8.36 -8.51
N LEU A 254 -21.09 -8.64 -8.22
CA LEU A 254 -20.65 -8.91 -6.85
C LEU A 254 -20.82 -7.61 -6.05
N SER A 255 -21.49 -7.66 -4.90
CA SER A 255 -21.61 -6.49 -4.02
C SER A 255 -20.29 -6.23 -3.29
N ALA A 256 -20.04 -4.97 -2.92
CA ALA A 256 -18.87 -4.59 -2.12
C ALA A 256 -18.72 -5.49 -0.87
N ARG A 257 -19.81 -5.75 -0.14
CA ARG A 257 -19.84 -6.66 1.02
C ARG A 257 -19.22 -8.04 0.74
N HIS A 258 -19.54 -8.68 -0.39
CA HIS A 258 -18.97 -9.99 -0.75
C HIS A 258 -17.53 -9.91 -1.28
N ALA A 259 -17.09 -8.74 -1.77
CA ALA A 259 -15.71 -8.50 -2.16
C ALA A 259 -14.80 -8.26 -0.92
N ILE A 260 -15.34 -7.74 0.19
CA ILE A 260 -14.61 -7.64 1.47
C ILE A 260 -14.11 -9.01 1.93
N ASP A 261 -14.93 -10.07 1.81
CA ASP A 261 -14.56 -11.46 2.16
C ASP A 261 -13.42 -12.05 1.29
N HIS A 262 -13.07 -11.39 0.18
CA HIS A 262 -11.92 -11.75 -0.66
C HIS A 262 -10.65 -11.01 -0.25
N LEU A 263 -10.76 -9.95 0.56
CA LEU A 263 -9.63 -9.16 1.03
C LEU A 263 -9.21 -9.55 2.45
N VAL A 264 -10.18 -9.67 3.36
CA VAL A 264 -9.92 -9.97 4.78
C VAL A 264 -10.95 -10.95 5.33
N LYS A 265 -10.48 -11.93 6.12
CA LYS A 265 -11.31 -12.92 6.81
C LYS A 265 -10.99 -12.91 8.30
N PHE A 266 -12.01 -13.11 9.14
CA PHE A 266 -11.86 -13.18 10.59
C PHE A 266 -12.04 -14.62 11.08
N ILE A 267 -11.15 -15.10 11.94
CA ILE A 267 -11.38 -16.28 12.78
C ILE A 267 -11.19 -15.93 14.26
N LYS A 268 -12.01 -16.54 15.12
CA LYS A 268 -11.96 -16.29 16.56
C LYS A 268 -10.75 -17.00 17.18
N THR A 269 -10.14 -16.38 18.18
CA THR A 269 -9.06 -16.98 18.98
C THR A 269 -9.54 -18.30 19.58
N GLY A 270 -8.77 -19.37 19.37
CA GLY A 270 -9.16 -20.75 19.69
C GLY A 270 -9.60 -21.58 18.47
N THR A 271 -9.94 -20.95 17.34
CA THR A 271 -10.06 -21.64 16.05
C THR A 271 -8.66 -21.93 15.49
N SER A 272 -8.45 -23.14 14.97
CA SER A 272 -7.20 -23.53 14.31
C SER A 272 -7.05 -22.82 12.96
N VAL A 273 -5.84 -22.29 12.71
CA VAL A 273 -5.48 -21.68 11.41
C VAL A 273 -5.41 -22.78 10.35
N GLU A 274 -4.86 -23.94 10.69
CA GLU A 274 -4.74 -25.13 9.84
C GLU A 274 -6.13 -25.62 9.39
N GLY A 275 -7.09 -25.72 10.31
CA GLY A 275 -8.48 -26.07 9.98
C GLY A 275 -9.17 -25.05 9.06
N HIS A 276 -8.79 -23.77 9.14
CA HIS A 276 -9.20 -22.76 8.15
C HIS A 276 -8.54 -23.01 6.80
N LEU A 277 -7.24 -23.30 6.74
CA LEU A 277 -6.49 -23.59 5.51
C LEU A 277 -7.01 -24.83 4.78
N ASP A 278 -7.33 -25.89 5.53
CA ASP A 278 -7.93 -27.12 5.00
C ASP A 278 -9.29 -26.87 4.35
N SER A 279 -10.08 -25.94 4.91
CA SER A 279 -11.41 -25.57 4.39
C SER A 279 -11.37 -24.80 3.06
N ILE A 280 -10.20 -24.34 2.61
CA ILE A 280 -10.06 -23.54 1.38
C ILE A 280 -10.33 -24.43 0.15
N THR A 281 -11.44 -24.15 -0.53
CA THR A 281 -11.86 -24.85 -1.76
C THR A 281 -11.63 -24.04 -3.05
N ASP A 282 -11.43 -22.72 -2.95
CA ASP A 282 -11.25 -21.81 -4.10
C ASP A 282 -10.03 -20.89 -3.88
N SER A 283 -9.24 -20.69 -4.93
CA SER A 283 -7.96 -19.96 -4.91
C SER A 283 -8.17 -18.45 -5.10
N ARG A 284 -8.83 -17.80 -4.15
CA ARG A 284 -9.04 -16.33 -4.11
C ARG A 284 -8.01 -15.64 -3.22
N GLN A 285 -6.75 -15.91 -3.51
CA GLN A 285 -5.56 -15.55 -2.74
C GLN A 285 -4.69 -14.54 -3.52
N PRO A 286 -3.80 -13.78 -2.85
CA PRO A 286 -3.65 -13.69 -1.39
C PRO A 286 -4.82 -12.95 -0.74
N TYR A 287 -5.06 -13.23 0.55
CA TYR A 287 -5.96 -12.46 1.40
C TYR A 287 -5.44 -12.43 2.84
N LEU A 288 -5.92 -11.47 3.63
CA LEU A 288 -5.55 -11.30 5.02
C LEU A 288 -6.43 -12.15 5.96
N LEU A 289 -5.83 -12.94 6.84
CA LEU A 289 -6.52 -13.72 7.87
C LEU A 289 -6.26 -13.10 9.24
N ALA A 290 -7.29 -12.47 9.80
CA ALA A 290 -7.29 -11.80 11.09
C ALA A 290 -7.71 -12.77 12.20
N VAL A 291 -6.89 -12.89 13.25
CA VAL A 291 -7.15 -13.78 14.40
C VAL A 291 -7.29 -12.94 15.67
N GLY A 292 -8.51 -12.89 16.25
CA GLY A 292 -8.83 -11.99 17.37
C GLY A 292 -9.91 -12.51 18.31
N THR A 293 -10.30 -11.75 19.32
CA THR A 293 -11.50 -12.07 20.14
C THR A 293 -12.79 -11.65 19.42
N LYS A 294 -12.76 -10.48 18.78
CA LYS A 294 -13.76 -9.85 17.91
C LYS A 294 -13.03 -9.10 16.79
N ARG A 295 -13.75 -8.64 15.75
CA ARG A 295 -13.16 -7.95 14.58
C ARG A 295 -12.43 -6.64 14.90
N SER A 296 -12.82 -5.97 15.98
CA SER A 296 -12.19 -4.76 16.51
C SER A 296 -11.06 -5.03 17.52
N ALA A 297 -10.77 -6.30 17.81
CA ALA A 297 -9.72 -6.72 18.75
C ALA A 297 -8.95 -7.92 18.17
N ILE A 298 -8.17 -7.66 17.12
CA ILE A 298 -7.29 -8.62 16.46
C ILE A 298 -5.97 -8.73 17.23
N HIS A 299 -5.49 -9.95 17.39
CA HIS A 299 -4.21 -10.24 18.06
C HIS A 299 -3.07 -10.49 17.07
N LYS A 300 -3.38 -11.08 15.92
CA LYS A 300 -2.43 -11.48 14.88
C LYS A 300 -3.07 -11.47 13.51
N TYR A 301 -2.26 -11.18 12.49
CA TYR A 301 -2.62 -11.31 11.09
C TYR A 301 -1.72 -12.33 10.39
N PHE A 302 -2.28 -12.99 9.38
CA PHE A 302 -1.54 -13.85 8.46
C PHE A 302 -1.93 -13.51 7.02
N ILE A 303 -0.99 -13.63 6.08
CA ILE A 303 -1.26 -13.59 4.64
C ILE A 303 -1.41 -15.01 4.15
N VAL A 304 -2.56 -15.33 3.55
CA VAL A 304 -2.86 -16.70 3.08
C VAL A 304 -2.55 -16.85 1.60
N ILE A 305 -1.57 -17.69 1.27
CA ILE A 305 -1.13 -18.02 -0.10
C ILE A 305 -0.97 -19.54 -0.22
N ASP A 306 -1.51 -20.14 -1.28
CA ASP A 306 -1.43 -21.58 -1.61
C ASP A 306 -1.70 -22.51 -0.43
N LYS A 307 -2.72 -22.19 0.38
CA LYS A 307 -3.09 -22.87 1.63
C LYS A 307 -2.01 -22.86 2.73
N HIS A 308 -1.04 -21.97 2.65
CA HIS A 308 -0.12 -21.62 3.72
C HIS A 308 -0.56 -20.31 4.39
N ALA A 309 -0.21 -20.13 5.66
CA ALA A 309 -0.41 -18.88 6.39
C ALA A 309 0.96 -18.29 6.76
N ILE A 310 1.31 -17.16 6.16
CA ILE A 310 2.54 -16.41 6.44
C ILE A 310 2.24 -15.42 7.57
N PRO A 311 2.96 -15.44 8.71
CA PRO A 311 2.72 -14.50 9.79
C PRO A 311 3.17 -13.08 9.40
N CYS A 312 2.27 -12.10 9.52
CA CYS A 312 2.61 -10.68 9.37
C CYS A 312 3.59 -10.24 10.46
N GLN A 313 4.44 -9.26 10.20
CA GLN A 313 5.42 -8.73 11.14
C GLN A 313 4.79 -7.99 12.33
N SER A 314 3.66 -7.32 12.10
CA SER A 314 2.97 -6.52 13.12
C SER A 314 1.57 -7.06 13.39
N PRO A 315 1.03 -6.92 14.63
CA PRO A 315 -0.39 -7.04 14.88
C PRO A 315 -1.18 -5.79 14.44
N ASP A 316 -0.50 -4.73 14.01
CA ASP A 316 -1.12 -3.52 13.43
C ASP A 316 -1.80 -3.84 12.09
N SER A 317 -3.04 -3.37 11.92
CA SER A 317 -3.87 -3.64 10.75
C SER A 317 -3.35 -2.96 9.48
N LEU A 318 -2.81 -1.74 9.59
CA LEU A 318 -2.32 -0.98 8.45
C LEU A 318 -1.03 -1.60 7.90
N ALA A 319 -0.09 -1.96 8.79
CA ALA A 319 1.12 -2.69 8.44
C ALA A 319 0.81 -4.10 7.87
N SER A 320 -0.17 -4.80 8.43
CA SER A 320 -0.56 -6.12 7.92
C SER A 320 -1.18 -6.06 6.52
N PHE A 321 -1.87 -4.97 6.19
CA PHE A 321 -2.40 -4.71 4.84
C PHE A 321 -1.30 -4.28 3.84
N ASP A 322 -0.34 -3.47 4.29
CA ASP A 322 0.87 -3.13 3.54
C ASP A 322 1.65 -4.42 3.16
N GLU A 323 1.88 -5.32 4.12
CA GLU A 323 2.48 -6.64 3.85
C GLU A 323 1.65 -7.48 2.85
N LEU A 324 0.30 -7.45 2.92
CA LEU A 324 -0.56 -8.14 1.95
C LEU A 324 -0.39 -7.58 0.53
N PHE A 325 -0.28 -6.26 0.37
CA PHE A 325 0.01 -5.66 -0.92
C PHE A 325 1.38 -6.12 -1.44
N LYS A 326 2.42 -6.01 -0.60
CA LYS A 326 3.81 -6.40 -0.92
C LYS A 326 3.94 -7.87 -1.30
N ALA A 327 3.19 -8.76 -0.64
CA ALA A 327 3.15 -10.19 -0.94
C ALA A 327 2.81 -10.51 -2.41
N HIS A 328 1.98 -9.69 -3.07
CA HIS A 328 1.65 -9.89 -4.48
C HIS A 328 2.86 -9.82 -5.41
N PHE A 329 3.85 -8.98 -5.05
CA PHE A 329 5.07 -8.84 -5.83
C PHE A 329 6.11 -9.90 -5.42
N VAL A 330 6.28 -10.13 -4.11
CA VAL A 330 7.24 -11.11 -3.56
C VAL A 330 6.94 -12.54 -4.06
N PHE A 331 5.66 -12.90 -4.16
CA PHE A 331 5.22 -14.23 -4.64
C PHE A 331 4.62 -14.20 -6.06
N ALA A 332 4.74 -13.09 -6.78
CA ALA A 332 4.22 -12.89 -8.15
C ALA A 332 2.73 -13.29 -8.36
N THR A 333 1.91 -13.23 -7.32
CA THR A 333 0.49 -13.61 -7.41
C THR A 333 -0.32 -12.55 -8.15
N SER A 334 -1.24 -12.98 -9.02
CA SER A 334 -2.18 -12.07 -9.68
C SER A 334 -3.17 -11.46 -8.68
N TYR A 335 -3.49 -10.17 -8.83
CA TYR A 335 -4.57 -9.56 -8.04
C TYR A 335 -5.89 -10.32 -8.20
N ASN A 336 -6.62 -10.46 -7.10
CA ASN A 336 -8.01 -10.93 -7.16
C ASN A 336 -8.82 -10.02 -8.08
N ARG A 337 -9.52 -10.62 -9.06
CA ARG A 337 -10.26 -9.91 -10.10
C ARG A 337 -11.35 -8.97 -9.58
N ASP A 338 -11.96 -9.30 -8.45
CA ASP A 338 -13.01 -8.50 -7.83
C ASP A 338 -12.44 -7.31 -7.03
N LEU A 339 -11.14 -7.35 -6.72
CA LEU A 339 -10.38 -6.30 -6.00
C LEU A 339 -9.37 -5.56 -6.90
N ALA A 340 -9.30 -5.91 -8.19
CA ALA A 340 -8.24 -5.41 -9.09
C ALA A 340 -8.19 -3.87 -9.17
N SER A 341 -9.34 -3.18 -9.15
CA SER A 341 -9.39 -1.72 -9.12
C SER A 341 -8.76 -1.13 -7.85
N VAL A 342 -8.98 -1.75 -6.69
CA VAL A 342 -8.39 -1.35 -5.40
C VAL A 342 -6.87 -1.52 -5.44
N TYR A 343 -6.39 -2.69 -5.86
CA TYR A 343 -4.95 -2.97 -5.96
C TYR A 343 -4.24 -2.09 -7.00
N HIS A 344 -4.86 -1.83 -8.16
CA HIS A 344 -4.29 -0.91 -9.15
C HIS A 344 -4.25 0.54 -8.65
N PHE A 345 -5.24 1.00 -7.88
CA PHE A 345 -5.18 2.31 -7.22
C PHE A 345 -4.00 2.39 -6.24
N LEU A 346 -3.83 1.39 -5.38
CA LEU A 346 -2.70 1.33 -4.43
C LEU A 346 -1.34 1.34 -5.15
N GLN A 347 -1.21 0.54 -6.21
CA GLN A 347 0.01 0.43 -7.02
C GLN A 347 0.36 1.69 -7.81
N THR A 348 -0.60 2.57 -8.13
CA THR A 348 -0.37 3.71 -9.04
C THR A 348 -0.50 5.07 -8.37
N ALA A 349 -1.19 5.16 -7.24
CA ALA A 349 -1.28 6.37 -6.45
C ALA A 349 -0.43 6.31 -5.18
N VAL A 350 -0.40 5.17 -4.48
CA VAL A 350 0.10 5.11 -3.11
C VAL A 350 1.55 4.65 -3.02
N TYR A 351 1.97 3.60 -3.73
CA TYR A 351 3.40 3.37 -3.96
C TYR A 351 3.87 4.31 -5.07
#